data_AF-A0A6M3KMX5-F1
#
_entry.id   AF-A0A6M3KMX5-F1
#
_cell.length_a   1.000
_cell.length_b   1.000
_cell.length_c   1.000
_cell.angle_alpha   90.00
_cell.angle_beta   90.00
_cell.angle_gamma   90.00
#
_symmetry.space_group_name_H-M   'P 1'
#
loop_
_entity.id
_entity.type
_entity.pdbx_description
1 polymer ?
#
loop_
_entity_poly.entity_id
_entity_poly.type
_entity_poly.pdbx_seq_one_letter_code
_entity_poly.pdbx_strand_id
1 'polypeptide(L)'
;MARPKIEIDWKIFDKLCELHCTLAEIASWFDCSDDTIENRVLAEKGMLFSEYWRIKSAKGKISLRRIQLKLAERNAAMAIFLGKNLLGQRDDYGVDVGVRSWADFMRKAQHGGNGKSNVTENELERIGHNRN
;
A
#
# COMPACT_ATOMS: atom_id res chain seq x y z
N MET A 1 -35.32 -21.34 -26.23
CA MET A 1 -34.78 -20.24 -27.06
C MET A 1 -33.51 -19.74 -26.40
N ALA A 2 -32.39 -19.66 -27.14
CA ALA A 2 -31.14 -19.10 -26.61
C ALA A 2 -31.25 -17.57 -26.59
N ARG A 3 -30.86 -16.93 -25.47
CA ARG A 3 -30.79 -15.47 -25.38
C ARG A 3 -29.82 -14.94 -26.44
N PRO A 4 -30.16 -13.88 -27.20
CA PRO A 4 -29.24 -13.26 -28.15
C PRO A 4 -27.90 -12.93 -27.46
N LYS A 5 -26.78 -13.25 -28.11
CA LYS A 5 -25.45 -12.91 -27.58
C LYS A 5 -25.29 -11.40 -27.62
N ILE A 6 -24.84 -10.82 -26.52
CA ILE A 6 -24.51 -9.39 -26.45
C ILE A 6 -23.24 -9.15 -27.28
N GLU A 7 -23.31 -8.18 -28.19
CA GLU A 7 -22.16 -7.70 -28.93
C GLU A 7 -21.34 -6.76 -28.05
N ILE A 8 -20.09 -7.13 -27.80
CA ILE A 8 -19.15 -6.32 -27.00
C ILE A 8 -18.23 -5.63 -28.00
N ASP A 9 -18.25 -4.29 -28.00
CA ASP A 9 -17.20 -3.52 -28.67
C ASP A 9 -15.91 -3.63 -27.87
N TRP A 10 -15.00 -4.48 -28.34
CA TRP A 10 -13.71 -4.73 -27.71
C TRP A 10 -12.80 -3.50 -27.65
N LYS A 11 -12.97 -2.51 -28.52
CA LYS A 11 -12.20 -1.26 -28.43
C LYS A 11 -12.64 -0.44 -27.23
N ILE A 12 -13.95 -0.36 -26.99
CA ILE A 12 -14.51 0.30 -25.80
C ILE A 12 -14.15 -0.50 -24.55
N PHE A 13 -14.26 -1.84 -24.59
CA PHE A 13 -13.85 -2.72 -23.50
C PHE A 13 -12.40 -2.48 -23.08
N ASP A 14 -11.47 -2.42 -24.04
CA ASP A 14 -10.06 -2.12 -23.79
C ASP A 14 -9.89 -0.75 -23.12
N LYS A 15 -10.68 0.25 -23.54
CA LYS A 15 -10.64 1.60 -22.94
C LYS A 15 -11.15 1.60 -21.50
N LEU A 16 -12.20 0.84 -21.19
CA LEU A 16 -12.68 0.69 -19.81
C LEU A 16 -11.63 -0.01 -18.93
N CYS A 17 -10.94 -1.02 -19.45
CA CYS A 17 -9.81 -1.63 -18.75
C CYS A 17 -8.66 -0.63 -18.52
N GLU A 18 -8.34 0.23 -19.50
CA GLU A 18 -7.36 1.31 -19.36
C GLU A 18 -7.77 2.35 -18.32
N LEU A 19 -9.08 2.55 -18.10
CA LEU A 19 -9.62 3.40 -17.04
C LEU A 19 -9.66 2.72 -15.66
N HIS A 20 -9.16 1.49 -15.56
CA HIS A 20 -9.21 0.69 -14.35
C HIS A 20 -10.62 0.35 -13.85
N CYS A 21 -11.61 0.36 -14.74
CA CYS A 21 -12.95 -0.12 -14.39
C CYS A 21 -12.90 -1.60 -13.95
N THR A 22 -13.65 -1.90 -12.90
CA THR A 22 -13.88 -3.24 -12.36
C THR A 22 -14.79 -4.06 -13.27
N LEU A 23 -14.88 -5.37 -13.01
CA LEU A 23 -15.78 -6.25 -13.76
C LEU A 23 -17.23 -5.75 -13.72
N ALA A 24 -17.73 -5.39 -12.54
CA ALA A 24 -19.09 -4.90 -12.35
C ALA A 24 -19.36 -3.59 -13.10
N GLU A 25 -18.40 -2.65 -13.11
CA GLU A 25 -18.54 -1.40 -13.88
C GLU A 25 -18.55 -1.66 -15.38
N ILE A 26 -17.71 -2.58 -15.86
CA ILE A 26 -17.70 -3.00 -17.27
C ILE A 26 -19.00 -3.72 -17.63
N ALA A 27 -19.49 -4.62 -16.79
CA ALA A 27 -20.74 -5.34 -16.99
C ALA A 27 -21.94 -4.39 -17.04
N SER A 28 -21.97 -3.41 -16.11
CA SER A 28 -22.96 -2.34 -16.10
C SER A 28 -22.89 -1.46 -17.35
N TRP A 29 -21.70 -1.20 -17.91
CA TRP A 29 -21.57 -0.43 -19.16
C TRP A 29 -22.20 -1.15 -20.36
N PHE A 30 -22.10 -2.48 -20.40
CA PHE A 30 -22.68 -3.30 -21.47
C PHE A 30 -24.07 -3.84 -21.14
N ASP A 31 -24.71 -3.35 -20.08
CA ASP A 31 -26.03 -3.78 -19.58
C ASP A 31 -26.17 -5.31 -19.47
N CYS A 32 -25.14 -5.95 -18.90
CA CYS A 32 -25.07 -7.41 -18.77
C CYS A 32 -24.57 -7.84 -17.38
N SER A 33 -24.56 -9.15 -17.13
CA SER A 33 -23.99 -9.70 -15.89
C SER A 33 -22.49 -9.89 -15.99
N ASP A 34 -21.82 -9.86 -14.84
CA ASP A 34 -20.39 -10.16 -14.69
C ASP A 34 -20.00 -11.48 -15.36
N ASP A 35 -20.75 -12.56 -15.10
CA ASP A 35 -20.56 -13.87 -15.72
C ASP A 35 -20.60 -13.81 -17.26
N THR A 36 -21.44 -12.92 -17.82
CA THR A 36 -21.54 -12.76 -19.28
C THR A 36 -20.24 -12.17 -19.81
N ILE A 37 -19.66 -11.17 -19.14
CA ILE A 37 -18.37 -10.59 -19.53
C ILE A 37 -17.26 -11.63 -19.44
N GLU A 38 -17.15 -12.36 -18.32
CA GLU A 38 -16.07 -13.35 -18.14
C GLU A 38 -16.12 -14.46 -19.20
N ASN A 39 -17.31 -15.01 -19.46
CA ASN A 39 -17.51 -16.01 -20.50
C ASN A 39 -17.17 -15.47 -21.89
N ARG A 40 -17.49 -14.21 -22.19
CA ARG A 40 -17.18 -13.58 -23.48
C ARG A 40 -15.68 -13.31 -23.64
N VAL A 41 -15.00 -12.90 -22.58
CA VAL A 41 -13.53 -12.74 -22.60
C VAL A 41 -12.85 -14.08 -22.80
N LEU A 42 -13.29 -15.12 -22.09
CA LEU A 42 -12.74 -16.47 -22.24
C LEU A 42 -12.96 -16.99 -23.66
N ALA A 43 -14.16 -16.85 -24.21
CA ALA A 43 -14.49 -17.34 -25.56
C ALA A 43 -13.74 -16.59 -26.67
N GLU A 44 -13.57 -15.27 -26.56
CA GLU A 44 -12.95 -14.45 -27.60
C GLU A 44 -11.42 -14.36 -27.48
N LYS A 45 -10.90 -14.31 -26.25
CA LYS A 45 -9.47 -14.06 -25.97
C LYS A 45 -8.73 -15.30 -25.49
N GLY A 46 -9.43 -16.36 -25.11
CA GLY A 46 -8.83 -17.62 -24.65
C GLY A 46 -8.15 -17.53 -23.28
N MET A 47 -8.50 -16.54 -22.46
CA MET A 47 -7.91 -16.31 -21.14
C MET A 47 -8.93 -15.77 -20.15
N LEU A 48 -8.62 -15.82 -18.86
CA LEU A 48 -9.52 -15.31 -17.82
C LEU A 48 -9.61 -13.77 -17.87
N PHE A 49 -10.74 -13.23 -17.42
CA PHE A 49 -10.93 -11.77 -17.33
C PHE A 49 -9.83 -11.10 -16.51
N SER A 50 -9.44 -11.67 -15.38
CA SER A 50 -8.39 -11.13 -14.51
C SER A 50 -7.03 -10.99 -15.21
N GLU A 51 -6.67 -11.96 -16.03
CA GLU A 51 -5.43 -11.96 -16.82
C GLU A 51 -5.48 -10.90 -17.92
N TYR A 52 -6.58 -10.88 -18.68
CA TYR A 52 -6.79 -9.92 -19.75
C TYR A 52 -6.82 -8.48 -19.23
N TRP A 53 -7.56 -8.25 -18.15
CA TRP A 53 -7.65 -6.97 -17.47
C TRP A 53 -6.28 -6.50 -16.97
N ARG A 54 -5.45 -7.39 -16.41
CA ARG A 54 -4.09 -7.05 -15.97
C ARG A 54 -3.21 -6.56 -17.13
N ILE A 55 -3.34 -7.18 -18.30
CA ILE A 55 -2.59 -6.79 -19.51
C ILE A 55 -3.08 -5.41 -20.00
N LYS A 56 -4.39 -5.21 -20.10
CA LYS A 56 -4.97 -3.97 -20.66
C LYS A 56 -4.85 -2.77 -19.73
N SER A 57 -5.08 -2.96 -18.43
CA SER A 57 -4.96 -1.91 -17.41
C SER A 57 -3.52 -1.39 -17.25
N ALA A 58 -2.50 -2.12 -17.70
CA ALA A 58 -1.11 -1.66 -17.67
C ALA A 58 -0.91 -0.32 -18.40
N LYS A 59 -1.61 -0.11 -19.53
CA LYS A 59 -1.61 1.17 -20.25
C LYS A 59 -2.25 2.30 -19.43
N GLY A 60 -3.31 2.00 -18.70
CA GLY A 60 -3.94 2.91 -17.74
C GLY A 60 -2.94 3.44 -16.72
N LYS A 61 -2.17 2.53 -16.11
CA LYS A 61 -1.10 2.87 -15.15
C LYS A 61 -0.05 3.81 -15.74
N ILE A 62 0.32 3.66 -17.02
CA ILE A 62 1.26 4.57 -17.69
C ILE A 62 0.67 5.98 -17.77
N SER A 63 -0.60 6.09 -18.17
CA SER A 63 -1.28 7.39 -18.24
C SER A 63 -1.39 8.05 -16.87
N LEU A 64 -1.75 7.28 -15.85
CA LEU A 64 -1.83 7.73 -14.46
C LEU A 64 -0.47 8.23 -13.94
N ARG A 65 0.62 7.50 -14.20
CA ARG A 65 1.98 7.93 -13.83
C ARG A 65 2.36 9.26 -14.48
N ARG A 66 2.06 9.45 -15.76
CA ARG A 66 2.31 10.71 -16.45
C ARG A 66 1.56 11.88 -15.80
N ILE A 67 0.30 11.66 -15.41
CA ILE A 67 -0.49 12.68 -14.69
C ILE A 67 0.13 12.97 -13.31
N GLN A 68 0.53 11.93 -12.57
CA GLN A 68 1.19 12.10 -11.27
C GLN A 68 2.52 12.86 -11.37
N LEU A 69 3.36 12.54 -12.37
CA LEU A 69 4.62 13.25 -12.63
C LEU A 69 4.37 14.73 -12.94
N LYS A 70 3.42 15.04 -13.82
CA LYS A 70 3.04 16.42 -14.13
C LYS A 70 2.48 17.16 -12.90
N LEU A 71 1.73 16.47 -12.04
CA LEU A 71 1.20 17.05 -10.81
C LEU A 71 2.33 17.37 -9.81
N ALA A 72 3.35 16.53 -9.73
CA ALA A 72 4.50 16.70 -8.84
C ALA A 72 5.30 17.98 -9.12
N GLU A 73 5.29 18.49 -10.36
CA GLU A 73 5.93 19.75 -10.74
C GLU A 73 5.43 20.96 -9.93
N ARG A 74 4.18 20.89 -9.42
CA ARG A 74 3.51 22.00 -8.72
C ARG A 74 2.91 21.62 -7.37
N ASN A 75 3.07 20.38 -6.92
CA ASN A 75 2.49 19.88 -5.67
C ASN A 75 3.56 19.14 -4.86
N ALA A 76 4.00 19.76 -3.77
CA ALA A 76 5.05 19.22 -2.91
C ALA A 76 4.68 17.86 -2.31
N ALA A 77 3.41 17.65 -1.91
CA ALA A 77 2.97 16.37 -1.36
C ALA A 77 3.07 15.24 -2.39
N MET A 78 2.73 15.49 -3.66
CA MET A 78 2.90 14.52 -4.74
C MET A 78 4.38 14.26 -5.05
N ALA A 79 5.22 15.29 -5.04
CA ALA A 79 6.67 15.13 -5.21
C ALA A 79 7.28 14.26 -4.09
N ILE A 80 6.93 14.52 -2.82
CA ILE A 80 7.34 13.70 -1.67
C ILE A 80 6.81 12.28 -1.81
N PHE A 81 5.54 12.10 -2.18
CA PHE A 81 4.95 10.79 -2.36
C PHE A 81 5.71 9.96 -3.40
N LEU A 82 6.02 10.55 -4.56
CA LEU A 82 6.80 9.86 -5.60
C LEU A 82 8.25 9.62 -5.16
N GLY A 83 8.88 10.58 -4.47
CA GLY A 83 10.22 10.41 -3.92
C GLY A 83 10.32 9.22 -2.97
N LYS A 84 9.33 9.06 -2.08
CA LYS A 84 9.27 7.90 -1.17
C LYS A 84 8.99 6.58 -1.90
N ASN A 85 7.95 6.53 -2.72
CA ASN A 85 7.46 5.28 -3.29
C ASN A 85 8.23 4.79 -4.53
N LEU A 86 8.78 5.70 -5.35
CA LEU A 86 9.50 5.33 -6.57
C LEU A 86 11.02 5.41 -6.40
N LEU A 87 11.53 6.35 -5.59
CA LEU A 87 12.97 6.55 -5.39
C LEU A 87 13.48 5.95 -4.07
N GLY A 88 12.59 5.43 -3.23
CA GLY A 88 12.95 4.80 -1.95
C GLY A 88 13.44 5.79 -0.89
N GLN A 89 13.15 7.08 -1.05
CA GLN A 89 13.49 8.09 -0.05
C GLN A 89 12.77 7.79 1.27
N ARG A 90 13.47 8.01 2.39
CA ARG A 90 12.93 7.81 3.73
C ARG A 90 13.14 9.07 4.53
N ASP A 91 12.22 9.35 5.42
CA ASP A 91 12.43 10.40 6.42
C ASP A 91 13.44 9.87 7.44
N ASP A 92 14.43 10.70 7.77
CA ASP A 92 15.33 10.41 8.88
C ASP A 92 14.77 11.08 10.14
N TYR A 93 14.25 10.26 11.05
CA TYR A 93 13.84 10.71 12.37
C TYR A 93 15.02 10.45 13.31
N GLY A 94 16.01 11.34 13.26
CA GLY A 94 17.04 11.40 14.30
C GLY A 94 16.35 11.60 15.65
N VAL A 95 16.11 10.51 16.37
CA VAL A 95 15.59 10.59 17.73
C VAL A 95 16.77 10.97 18.59
N ASP A 96 16.93 12.26 18.86
CA ASP A 96 17.66 12.74 20.03
C ASP A 96 16.89 12.28 21.27
N VAL A 97 17.00 10.98 21.59
CA VAL A 97 16.80 10.51 22.94
C VAL A 97 17.87 11.22 23.74
N GLY A 98 17.50 12.33 24.38
CA GLY A 98 18.24 12.87 25.50
C GLY A 98 18.27 11.82 26.60
N VAL A 99 19.06 10.76 26.40
CA VAL A 99 19.45 9.80 27.42
C VAL A 99 20.29 10.65 28.36
N ARG A 100 19.63 11.29 29.33
CA ARG A 100 20.31 11.64 30.58
C ARG A 100 20.94 10.33 31.00
N SER A 101 22.26 10.30 30.95
CA SER A 101 23.03 9.08 30.99
C SER A 101 22.49 8.21 32.14
N TRP A 102 22.44 6.90 31.97
CA TRP A 102 22.15 6.02 33.11
C TRP A 102 23.12 6.32 34.27
N ALA A 103 24.34 6.79 33.95
CA ALA A 103 25.28 7.34 34.93
C ALA A 103 24.80 8.65 35.58
N ASP A 104 24.14 9.57 34.86
CA ASP A 104 23.53 10.78 35.44
C ASP A 104 22.35 10.45 36.36
N PHE A 105 21.55 9.44 35.99
CA PHE A 105 20.47 8.91 36.84
C PHE A 105 21.03 8.27 38.11
N MET A 106 22.04 7.41 37.99
CA MET A 106 22.72 6.75 39.11
C MET A 106 23.44 7.75 40.02
N ARG A 107 24.04 8.80 39.46
CA ARG A 107 24.70 9.86 40.22
C ARG A 107 23.71 10.68 41.04
N LYS A 108 22.49 10.90 40.54
CA LYS A 108 21.40 11.51 41.32
C LYS A 108 20.88 10.59 42.44
N ALA A 109 20.80 9.28 42.19
CA ALA A 109 20.39 8.31 43.20
C ALA A 109 21.38 8.21 44.37
N GLN A 110 22.67 8.42 44.13
CA GLN A 110 23.71 8.39 45.17
C GLN A 110 23.77 9.63 46.07
N HIS A 111 23.21 10.77 45.64
CA HIS A 111 23.24 12.01 46.42
C HIS A 111 21.91 12.36 47.11
N GLY A 112 20.87 11.52 46.95
CA GLY A 112 19.63 11.57 47.73
C GLY A 112 19.76 10.78 49.03
N GLY A 113 20.14 11.46 50.12
CA GLY A 113 20.36 10.84 51.41
C GLY A 113 19.14 10.14 52.02
N ASN A 114 19.43 8.99 52.64
CA ASN A 114 18.73 8.35 53.77
C ASN A 114 17.29 7.84 53.55
N GLY A 115 17.18 6.59 53.08
CA GLY A 115 15.93 5.82 53.16
C GLY A 115 16.11 4.43 52.53
N LYS A 116 16.32 3.41 53.36
CA LYS A 116 16.46 2.01 52.95
C LYS A 116 15.22 1.53 52.18
N SER A 117 15.39 0.94 51.01
CA SER A 117 14.45 -0.06 50.48
C SER A 117 15.22 -1.12 49.70
N ASN A 118 15.27 -2.33 50.28
CA ASN A 118 15.93 -3.51 49.74
C ASN A 118 15.25 -3.93 48.43
N VAL A 119 15.93 -3.76 47.30
CA VAL A 119 15.63 -4.53 46.09
C VAL A 119 16.74 -5.58 45.99
N THR A 120 16.43 -6.80 46.40
CA THR A 120 17.36 -7.93 46.32
C THR A 120 17.62 -8.29 44.86
N GLU A 121 18.86 -8.67 44.53
CA GLU A 121 19.37 -9.05 43.20
C GLU A 121 18.47 -10.02 42.40
N ASN A 122 17.52 -10.70 43.04
CA ASN A 122 16.54 -11.60 42.42
C ASN A 122 15.49 -10.93 41.50
N GLU A 123 15.35 -9.61 41.46
CA GLU A 123 14.42 -8.95 40.51
C GLU A 123 15.05 -8.65 39.14
N LEU A 124 16.38 -8.66 39.03
CA LEU A 124 17.08 -8.39 37.76
C LEU A 124 17.08 -9.59 36.80
N GLU A 125 16.97 -10.82 37.32
CA GLU A 125 16.90 -12.02 36.48
C GLU A 125 15.53 -12.21 35.79
N ARG A 126 14.45 -11.60 36.31
CA ARG A 126 13.11 -11.72 35.72
C ARG A 126 12.90 -10.85 34.47
N ILE A 127 13.71 -9.83 34.27
CA ILE A 127 13.59 -8.90 33.13
C ILE A 127 14.39 -9.40 31.91
N GLY A 128 15.38 -10.28 32.13
CA GLY A 128 16.25 -10.80 31.07
C GLY A 128 15.65 -11.88 30.17
N HIS A 129 14.51 -12.50 30.54
CA HIS A 129 14.00 -13.70 29.88
C HIS A 129 12.79 -13.49 28.94
N ASN A 130 12.37 -12.25 28.69
CA ASN A 130 11.33 -11.95 27.70
C ASN A 130 11.89 -11.12 26.54
N ARG A 131 12.95 -11.64 25.91
CA ARG A 131 13.38 -11.28 24.57
C ARG A 131 13.42 -12.55 23.73
N ASN A 132 12.23 -12.96 23.27
CA ASN A 132 12.03 -13.75 22.06
C ASN A 132 10.93 -13.08 21.27
#